data_AF-A0A960D2C7-F1
#
_entry.id   AF-A0A960D2C7-F1
#
_cell.length_a   1.000
_cell.length_b   1.000
_cell.length_c   1.000
_cell.angle_alpha   90.00
_cell.angle_beta   90.00
_cell.angle_gamma   90.00
#
_symmetry.space_group_name_H-M   'P 1'
#
loop_
_entity.id
_entity.type
_entity.pdbx_description
1 polymer ?
#
loop_
_entity_poly.entity_id
_entity_poly.type
_entity_poly.pdbx_seq_one_letter_code
_entity_poly.pdbx_strand_id
1 'polypeptide(L)'
;MKSRFLPYATTPGRLLAQLVSDLLVGLWIAMWVMVGLGVHTAIATISKVGRQVKDSATGISDNLHSAGDSVHGVPLVGDTMSKPLRAASEAALDLAGAGHQLDTTASWLAVLLAIAVAAPPIMAIGMPWLYLRIRFFRRKWTVIALAQTTAGVELLALRALANRPLRKLT
;
A
#
# COMPACT_ATOMS: atom_id res chain seq x y z
N MET A 1 40.68 -14.85 -6.93
CA MET A 1 40.19 -13.64 -7.63
C MET A 1 39.07 -13.03 -6.78
N LYS A 2 39.33 -11.90 -6.10
CA LYS A 2 38.36 -11.28 -5.17
C LYS A 2 37.38 -10.44 -5.96
N SER A 3 36.15 -10.92 -6.08
CA SER A 3 35.03 -10.20 -6.69
C SER A 3 34.90 -8.80 -6.10
N ARG A 4 35.11 -7.78 -6.95
CA ARG A 4 34.95 -6.35 -6.66
C ARG A 4 33.53 -5.91 -7.01
N PHE A 5 32.50 -6.62 -6.55
CA PHE A 5 31.14 -6.11 -6.65
C PHE A 5 30.88 -5.14 -5.51
N LEU A 6 30.79 -3.85 -5.88
CA LEU A 6 30.49 -2.71 -5.00
C LEU A 6 29.34 -2.90 -3.98
N PRO A 7 28.31 -3.75 -4.17
CA PRO A 7 27.25 -3.93 -3.17
C PRO A 7 27.63 -4.81 -1.97
N TYR A 8 28.62 -5.71 -2.09
CA TYR A 8 28.81 -6.81 -1.13
C TYR A 8 30.11 -6.70 -0.33
N ALA A 9 30.07 -7.13 0.94
CA ALA A 9 31.24 -7.23 1.79
C ALA A 9 32.17 -8.38 1.32
N THR A 10 33.48 -8.13 1.31
CA THR A 10 34.51 -9.09 0.88
C THR A 10 34.80 -10.20 1.90
N THR A 11 34.14 -10.17 3.07
CA THR A 11 34.16 -11.24 4.07
C THR A 11 32.91 -12.12 3.96
N PRO A 12 33.05 -13.45 3.86
CA PRO A 12 31.95 -14.36 3.53
C PRO A 12 30.78 -14.27 4.53
N GLY A 13 31.06 -14.08 5.83
CA GLY A 13 30.02 -13.94 6.85
C GLY A 13 29.18 -12.65 6.73
N ARG A 14 29.78 -11.52 6.31
CA ARG A 14 29.00 -10.28 6.09
C ARG A 14 28.22 -10.32 4.78
N LEU A 15 28.72 -11.07 3.79
CA LEU A 15 28.04 -11.28 2.52
C LEU A 15 26.73 -12.06 2.74
N LEU A 16 26.79 -13.17 3.47
CA LEU A 16 25.60 -13.95 3.87
C LEU A 16 24.59 -13.12 4.69
N ALA A 17 25.06 -12.38 5.69
CA ALA A 17 24.19 -11.53 6.50
C ALA A 17 23.49 -10.42 5.68
N GLN A 18 24.19 -9.84 4.68
CA GLN A 18 23.57 -8.89 3.76
C GLN A 18 22.51 -9.56 2.88
N LEU A 19 22.80 -10.72 2.31
CA LEU A 19 21.88 -11.41 1.41
C LEU A 19 20.61 -11.88 2.15
N VAL A 20 20.78 -12.41 3.36
CA VAL A 20 19.67 -12.79 4.25
C VAL A 20 18.89 -11.55 4.69
N SER A 21 19.55 -10.46 5.06
CA SER A 21 18.87 -9.21 5.43
C SER A 21 18.06 -8.63 4.27
N ASP A 22 18.60 -8.68 3.06
CA ASP A 22 17.92 -8.22 1.85
C ASP A 22 16.68 -9.05 1.55
N LEU A 23 16.80 -10.39 1.65
CA LEU A 23 15.68 -11.30 1.48
C LEU A 23 14.61 -11.08 2.54
N LEU A 24 14.99 -10.91 3.81
CA LEU A 24 14.04 -10.66 4.90
C LEU A 24 13.29 -9.34 4.70
N VAL A 25 13.97 -8.27 4.29
CA VAL A 25 13.34 -6.98 4.01
C VAL A 25 12.45 -7.06 2.78
N GLY A 26 12.89 -7.74 1.71
CA GLY A 26 12.08 -7.98 0.53
C GLY A 26 10.80 -8.76 0.85
N LEU A 27 10.92 -9.83 1.62
CA LEU A 27 9.80 -10.64 2.08
C LEU A 27 8.85 -9.84 2.97
N TRP A 28 9.40 -9.01 3.87
CA TRP A 28 8.61 -8.13 4.74
C TRP A 28 7.80 -7.12 3.93
N ILE A 29 8.42 -6.44 2.96
CA ILE A 29 7.73 -5.49 2.09
C ILE A 29 6.66 -6.22 1.27
N ALA A 30 6.99 -7.37 0.67
CA ALA A 30 6.05 -8.17 -0.10
C ALA A 30 4.83 -8.59 0.73
N MET A 31 5.05 -9.03 1.97
CA MET A 31 3.99 -9.39 2.91
C MET A 31 3.04 -8.22 3.17
N TRP A 32 3.56 -7.03 3.47
CA TRP A 32 2.72 -5.85 3.74
C TRP A 32 2.02 -5.31 2.49
N VAL A 33 2.63 -5.45 1.31
CA VAL A 33 1.97 -5.16 0.04
C VAL A 33 0.79 -6.11 -0.19
N MET A 34 0.95 -7.41 0.07
CA MET A 34 -0.15 -8.38 -0.02
C MET A 34 -1.29 -8.04 0.95
N VAL A 35 -0.97 -7.62 2.18
CA VAL A 35 -1.98 -7.16 3.16
C VAL A 35 -2.73 -5.94 2.62
N GLY A 36 -2.04 -4.93 2.08
CA GLY A 36 -2.67 -3.74 1.49
C GLY A 36 -3.59 -4.08 0.31
N LEU A 37 -3.15 -4.99 -0.57
CA LEU A 37 -3.99 -5.50 -1.67
C LEU A 37 -5.22 -6.25 -1.16
N GLY A 38 -5.08 -7.03 -0.09
CA GLY A 38 -6.19 -7.71 0.58
C GLY A 38 -7.23 -6.74 1.11
N VAL A 39 -6.79 -5.68 1.80
CA VAL A 39 -7.67 -4.60 2.31
C VAL A 39 -8.42 -3.93 1.16
N HIS A 40 -7.72 -3.55 0.09
CA HIS A 40 -8.36 -2.94 -1.08
C HIS A 40 -9.40 -3.86 -1.73
N THR A 41 -9.07 -5.15 -1.88
CA THR A 41 -9.97 -6.14 -2.50
C THR A 41 -11.23 -6.39 -1.64
N ALA A 42 -11.08 -6.45 -0.32
CA ALA A 42 -12.19 -6.57 0.61
C ALA A 42 -13.17 -5.39 0.46
N ILE A 43 -12.64 -4.16 0.38
CA ILE A 43 -13.48 -2.96 0.24
C ILE A 43 -14.09 -2.87 -1.16
N ALA A 44 -13.35 -3.24 -2.22
CA ALA A 44 -13.88 -3.31 -3.58
C ALA A 44 -15.07 -4.28 -3.70
N THR A 45 -15.06 -5.36 -2.92
CA THR A 45 -16.17 -6.31 -2.84
C THR A 45 -17.41 -5.66 -2.21
N ILE A 46 -17.25 -4.86 -1.14
CA ILE A 46 -18.33 -4.08 -0.51
C ILE A 46 -18.89 -3.05 -1.49
N SER A 47 -18.04 -2.33 -2.21
CA SER A 47 -18.44 -1.41 -3.29
C SER A 47 -19.29 -2.07 -4.36
N LYS A 48 -18.94 -3.30 -4.77
CA LYS A 48 -19.75 -4.07 -5.74
C LYS A 48 -21.15 -4.36 -5.22
N VAL A 49 -21.27 -4.72 -3.94
CA VAL A 49 -22.58 -4.92 -3.29
C VAL A 49 -23.36 -3.60 -3.24
N GLY A 50 -22.71 -2.48 -2.92
CA GLY A 50 -23.33 -1.15 -2.92
C GLY A 50 -23.92 -0.76 -4.27
N ARG A 51 -23.20 -1.02 -5.38
CA ARG A 51 -23.72 -0.82 -6.74
C ARG A 51 -24.92 -1.69 -7.04
N GLN A 52 -24.87 -2.97 -6.68
CA GLN A 52 -25.99 -3.88 -6.91
C GLN A 52 -27.25 -3.47 -6.12
N VAL A 53 -27.07 -2.96 -4.90
CA VAL A 53 -28.18 -2.40 -4.09
C VAL A 53 -28.76 -1.16 -4.75
N LYS A 54 -27.91 -0.25 -5.24
CA LYS A 54 -28.34 0.94 -5.99
C LYS A 54 -29.21 0.55 -7.19
N ASP A 55 -28.69 -0.33 -8.06
CA ASP A 55 -29.39 -0.73 -9.29
C ASP A 55 -30.74 -1.41 -8.97
N SER A 56 -30.77 -2.25 -7.93
CA SER A 56 -32.00 -2.90 -7.48
C SER A 56 -33.02 -1.90 -6.94
N ALA A 57 -32.57 -0.96 -6.10
CA ALA A 57 -33.44 0.04 -5.49
C ALA A 57 -33.99 1.05 -6.52
N THR A 58 -33.18 1.45 -7.51
CA THR A 58 -33.65 2.25 -8.66
C THR A 58 -34.72 1.50 -9.46
N GLY A 59 -34.49 0.22 -9.79
CA GLY A 59 -35.50 -0.58 -10.50
C GLY A 59 -36.80 -0.77 -9.70
N ILE A 60 -36.73 -0.92 -8.38
CA ILE A 60 -37.91 -0.95 -7.50
C ILE A 60 -38.63 0.40 -7.55
N SER A 61 -37.91 1.52 -7.43
CA SER A 61 -38.48 2.86 -7.53
C SER A 61 -39.25 3.04 -8.85
N ASP A 62 -38.63 2.70 -9.98
CA ASP A 62 -39.24 2.90 -11.31
C ASP A 62 -40.52 2.07 -11.48
N ASN A 63 -40.52 0.82 -11.00
CA ASN A 63 -41.68 -0.05 -11.02
C ASN A 63 -42.82 0.47 -10.13
N LEU A 64 -42.50 0.93 -8.93
CA LEU A 64 -43.48 1.49 -7.99
C LEU A 64 -44.05 2.81 -8.49
N HIS A 65 -43.23 3.65 -9.12
CA HIS A 65 -43.65 4.89 -9.75
C HIS A 65 -44.65 4.60 -10.88
N SER A 66 -44.28 3.70 -11.80
CA SER A 66 -45.12 3.30 -12.93
C SER A 66 -46.44 2.65 -12.49
N ALA A 67 -46.41 1.86 -11.42
CA ALA A 67 -47.61 1.28 -10.82
C ALA A 67 -48.48 2.35 -10.13
N GLY A 68 -47.88 3.36 -9.49
CA GLY A 68 -48.59 4.52 -8.94
C GLY A 68 -49.32 5.32 -10.02
N ASP A 69 -48.67 5.57 -11.15
CA ASP A 69 -49.26 6.27 -12.30
C ASP A 69 -50.41 5.46 -12.93
N SER A 70 -50.22 4.15 -13.08
CA SER A 70 -51.24 3.25 -13.65
C SER A 70 -52.50 3.17 -12.76
N VAL A 71 -52.33 3.17 -11.45
CA VAL A 71 -53.43 3.06 -10.48
C VAL A 71 -54.15 4.40 -10.27
N HIS A 72 -53.46 5.52 -10.44
CA HIS A 72 -54.07 6.86 -10.32
C HIS A 72 -55.27 7.06 -11.27
N GLY A 73 -55.28 6.38 -12.43
CA GLY A 73 -56.40 6.41 -13.38
C GLY A 73 -57.64 5.61 -12.98
N VAL A 74 -57.64 4.90 -11.84
CA VAL A 74 -58.77 4.05 -11.40
C VAL A 74 -59.76 4.87 -10.55
N PRO A 75 -61.05 4.98 -10.97
CA PRO A 75 -62.07 5.68 -10.18
C PRO A 75 -62.23 5.06 -8.78
N LEU A 76 -62.54 5.88 -7.77
CA LEU A 76 -62.77 5.52 -6.35
C LEU A 76 -61.55 5.07 -5.53
N VAL A 77 -60.53 4.43 -6.13
CA VAL A 77 -59.36 3.90 -5.38
C VAL A 77 -58.01 4.44 -5.83
N GLY A 78 -57.94 5.15 -6.96
CA GLY A 78 -56.69 5.57 -7.58
C GLY A 78 -55.82 6.48 -6.70
N ASP A 79 -56.42 7.44 -6.00
CA ASP A 79 -55.68 8.34 -5.10
C ASP A 79 -55.26 7.67 -3.78
N THR A 80 -56.05 6.71 -3.30
CA THR A 80 -55.78 5.98 -2.06
C THR A 80 -54.61 5.01 -2.24
N MET A 81 -54.43 4.48 -3.44
CA MET A 81 -53.38 3.51 -3.76
C MET A 81 -52.15 4.15 -4.44
N SER A 82 -52.32 5.21 -5.24
CA SER A 82 -51.17 5.87 -5.91
C SER A 82 -50.22 6.57 -4.93
N LYS A 83 -50.75 7.20 -3.87
CA LYS A 83 -49.94 7.87 -2.83
C LYS A 83 -48.93 6.96 -2.13
N PRO A 84 -49.32 5.81 -1.53
CA PRO A 84 -48.37 4.92 -0.88
C PRO A 84 -47.36 4.31 -1.87
N LEU A 85 -47.76 4.06 -3.12
CA LEU A 85 -46.84 3.57 -4.16
C LEU A 85 -45.77 4.61 -4.52
N ARG A 86 -46.16 5.89 -4.69
CA ARG A 86 -45.22 6.98 -4.94
C ARG A 86 -44.29 7.22 -3.75
N ALA A 87 -44.82 7.19 -2.52
CA ALA A 87 -44.01 7.32 -1.30
C ALA A 87 -42.98 6.17 -1.17
N ALA A 88 -43.37 4.94 -1.52
CA ALA A 88 -42.47 3.80 -1.51
C ALA A 88 -41.42 3.87 -2.65
N SER A 89 -41.78 4.43 -3.81
CA SER A 89 -40.82 4.74 -4.89
C SER A 89 -39.77 5.75 -4.41
N GLU A 90 -40.19 6.84 -3.76
CA GLU A 90 -39.29 7.87 -3.24
C GLU A 90 -38.33 7.30 -2.17
N ALA A 91 -38.84 6.46 -1.26
CA ALA A 91 -38.00 5.76 -0.27
C ALA A 91 -36.99 4.80 -0.92
N ALA A 92 -37.37 4.11 -2.01
CA ALA A 92 -36.46 3.27 -2.78
C ALA A 92 -35.38 4.10 -3.51
N LEU A 93 -35.74 5.30 -3.99
CA LEU A 93 -34.81 6.22 -4.62
C LEU A 93 -33.77 6.77 -3.61
N ASP A 94 -34.21 7.13 -2.40
CA ASP A 94 -33.33 7.54 -1.30
C ASP A 94 -32.35 6.43 -0.92
N LEU A 95 -32.82 5.18 -0.87
CA LEU A 95 -31.96 4.02 -0.63
C LEU A 95 -30.92 3.82 -1.75
N ALA A 96 -31.31 4.04 -3.01
CA ALA A 96 -30.38 4.00 -4.14
C ALA A 96 -29.32 5.12 -4.05
N GLY A 97 -29.73 6.32 -3.62
CA GLY A 97 -28.82 7.45 -3.34
C GLY A 97 -27.80 7.11 -2.25
N ALA A 98 -28.24 6.51 -1.15
CA ALA A 98 -27.37 6.05 -0.07
C ALA A 98 -26.36 4.99 -0.57
N GLY A 99 -26.80 4.02 -1.40
CA GLY A 99 -25.92 3.03 -2.02
C GLY A 99 -24.83 3.66 -2.91
N HIS A 100 -25.16 4.72 -3.63
CA HIS A 100 -24.21 5.46 -4.45
C HIS A 100 -23.17 6.23 -3.61
N GLN A 101 -23.61 6.89 -2.55
CA GLN A 101 -22.73 7.62 -1.63
C GLN A 101 -21.74 6.66 -0.94
N LEU A 102 -22.19 5.45 -0.59
CA LEU A 102 -21.35 4.40 -0.03
C LEU A 102 -20.28 3.91 -1.02
N ASP A 103 -20.62 3.71 -2.29
CA ASP A 103 -19.67 3.23 -3.31
C ASP A 103 -18.52 4.23 -3.53
N THR A 104 -18.87 5.50 -3.72
CA THR A 104 -17.89 6.58 -3.93
C THR A 104 -16.99 6.79 -2.72
N THR A 105 -17.57 6.75 -1.51
CA THR A 105 -16.83 6.92 -0.25
C THR A 105 -15.93 5.72 0.06
N ALA A 106 -16.41 4.50 -0.19
CA ALA A 106 -15.64 3.28 0.03
C ALA A 106 -14.40 3.21 -0.88
N SER A 107 -14.51 3.67 -2.13
CA SER A 107 -13.40 3.58 -3.09
C SER A 107 -12.17 4.40 -2.68
N TRP A 108 -12.33 5.66 -2.23
CA TRP A 108 -11.17 6.47 -1.82
C TRP A 108 -10.65 6.06 -0.43
N LEU A 109 -11.54 5.68 0.49
CA LEU A 109 -11.16 5.14 1.80
C LEU A 109 -10.37 3.83 1.65
N ALA A 110 -10.68 2.99 0.65
CA ALA A 110 -9.93 1.77 0.39
C ALA A 110 -8.45 2.03 0.14
N VAL A 111 -8.15 3.03 -0.69
CA VAL A 111 -6.78 3.41 -1.02
C VAL A 111 -6.08 3.98 0.20
N LEU A 112 -6.73 4.88 0.93
CA LEU A 112 -6.15 5.47 2.14
C LEU A 112 -5.90 4.45 3.24
N LEU A 113 -6.83 3.52 3.48
CA LEU A 113 -6.66 2.46 4.47
C LEU A 113 -5.56 1.49 4.04
N ALA A 114 -5.50 1.11 2.76
CA ALA A 114 -4.41 0.26 2.27
C ALA A 114 -3.04 0.92 2.50
N ILE A 115 -2.90 2.22 2.22
CA ILE A 115 -1.67 2.97 2.47
C ILE A 115 -1.42 3.10 3.98
N ALA A 116 -2.42 3.47 4.77
CA ALA A 116 -2.29 3.67 6.21
C ALA A 116 -1.90 2.38 6.95
N VAL A 117 -2.34 1.21 6.46
CA VAL A 117 -1.97 -0.09 7.02
C VAL A 117 -0.58 -0.53 6.56
N ALA A 118 -0.24 -0.32 5.28
CA ALA A 118 1.03 -0.79 4.73
C ALA A 118 2.23 0.14 5.04
N ALA A 119 2.03 1.45 5.08
CA ALA A 119 3.13 2.42 5.19
C ALA A 119 3.87 2.37 6.54
N PRO A 120 3.21 2.33 7.71
CA PRO A 120 3.91 2.31 9.00
C PRO A 120 4.89 1.13 9.17
N PRO A 121 4.51 -0.13 8.92
CA PRO A 121 5.43 -1.25 9.07
C PRO A 121 6.53 -1.28 8.00
N ILE A 122 6.25 -0.78 6.80
CA ILE A 122 7.27 -0.60 5.75
C ILE A 122 8.27 0.47 6.19
N MET A 123 7.83 1.62 6.72
CA MET A 123 8.72 2.67 7.19
C MET A 123 9.52 2.23 8.42
N ALA A 124 8.90 1.52 9.37
CA ALA A 124 9.54 1.08 10.60
C ALA A 124 10.79 0.21 10.36
N ILE A 125 10.76 -0.66 9.35
CA ILE A 125 11.91 -1.53 9.02
C ILE A 125 12.71 -0.99 7.83
N GLY A 126 12.03 -0.43 6.83
CA GLY A 126 12.63 0.10 5.62
C GLY A 126 13.53 1.31 5.89
N MET A 127 13.13 2.27 6.72
CA MET A 127 13.97 3.45 6.99
C MET A 127 15.30 3.11 7.69
N PRO A 128 15.32 2.36 8.81
CA PRO A 128 16.58 2.00 9.46
C PRO A 128 17.49 1.18 8.54
N TRP A 129 16.92 0.25 7.78
CA TRP A 129 17.68 -0.58 6.87
C TRP A 129 18.27 0.23 5.71
N LEU A 130 17.46 1.10 5.08
CA LEU A 130 17.90 1.96 3.98
C LEU A 130 18.98 2.95 4.47
N TYR A 131 18.79 3.53 5.66
CA TYR A 131 19.77 4.43 6.28
C TYR A 131 21.11 3.73 6.52
N LEU A 132 21.10 2.53 7.13
CA LEU A 132 22.31 1.75 7.35
C LEU A 132 22.99 1.39 6.03
N ARG A 133 22.21 1.02 5.01
CA ARG A 133 22.73 0.63 3.71
C ARG A 133 23.33 1.80 2.93
N ILE A 134 22.68 2.95 2.93
CA ILE A 134 23.22 4.21 2.36
C ILE A 134 24.49 4.62 3.10
N ARG A 135 24.52 4.55 4.43
CA ARG A 135 25.72 4.85 5.22
C ARG A 135 26.89 3.94 4.89
N PHE A 136 26.65 2.63 4.72
CA PHE A 136 27.67 1.67 4.28
C PHE A 136 28.17 1.97 2.87
N PHE A 137 27.26 2.28 1.95
CA PHE A 137 27.60 2.61 0.57
C PHE A 137 28.45 3.88 0.50
N ARG A 138 28.06 4.95 1.22
CA ARG A 138 28.83 6.20 1.32
C ARG A 138 30.24 5.96 1.87
N ARG A 139 30.37 5.20 2.97
CA ARG A 139 31.69 4.89 3.56
C ARG A 139 32.59 4.11 2.60
N LYS A 140 32.05 3.13 1.87
CA LYS A 140 32.83 2.38 0.87
C LYS A 140 33.23 3.26 -0.31
N TRP A 141 32.32 4.10 -0.78
CA TRP A 141 32.59 5.05 -1.87
C TRP A 141 33.74 6.00 -1.54
N THR A 142 33.77 6.57 -0.34
CA THR A 142 34.87 7.46 0.07
C THR A 142 36.21 6.75 0.08
N VAL A 143 36.25 5.50 0.55
CA VAL A 143 37.49 4.69 0.58
C VAL A 143 37.94 4.31 -0.83
N ILE A 144 37.00 3.92 -1.71
CA ILE A 144 37.31 3.62 -3.11
C ILE A 144 37.81 4.87 -3.83
N ALA A 145 37.13 6.01 -3.66
CA ALA A 145 37.51 7.29 -4.27
C ALA A 145 38.91 7.75 -3.80
N LEU A 146 39.22 7.63 -2.50
CA LEU A 146 40.57 7.90 -1.99
C LEU A 146 41.60 6.91 -2.55
N ALA A 147 41.25 5.62 -2.69
CA ALA A 147 42.17 4.63 -3.26
C ALA A 147 42.42 4.82 -4.78
N GLN A 148 41.68 5.70 -5.46
CA GLN A 148 41.96 6.11 -6.85
C GLN A 148 42.96 7.27 -6.95
N THR A 149 43.31 7.93 -5.84
CA THR A 149 44.31 9.02 -5.83
C THR A 149 45.60 8.56 -5.15
N THR A 150 46.75 8.98 -5.68
CA THR A 150 48.07 8.60 -5.15
C THR A 150 48.23 9.01 -3.67
N ALA A 151 47.80 10.24 -3.33
CA ALA A 151 47.79 10.74 -1.96
C ALA A 151 46.81 9.97 -1.04
N GLY A 152 45.70 9.47 -1.57
CA GLY A 152 44.75 8.67 -0.80
C GLY A 152 45.25 7.25 -0.50
N VAL A 153 46.06 6.67 -1.38
CA VAL A 153 46.76 5.40 -1.13
C VAL A 153 47.78 5.54 0.01
N GLU A 154 48.54 6.63 0.05
CA GLU A 154 49.50 6.93 1.12
C GLU A 154 48.79 7.13 2.47
N LEU A 155 47.68 7.86 2.51
CA LEU A 155 46.87 8.02 3.72
C LEU A 155 46.24 6.72 4.21
N LEU A 156 45.80 5.85 3.29
CA LEU A 156 45.30 4.52 3.63
C LEU A 156 46.42 3.60 4.15
N ALA A 157 47.63 3.70 3.59
CA ALA A 157 48.81 2.97 4.04
C ALA A 157 49.24 3.42 5.46
N LEU A 158 49.27 4.74 5.70
CA LEU A 158 49.56 5.32 7.01
C LEU A 158 48.52 4.89 8.05
N ARG A 159 47.23 4.91 7.68
CA ARG A 159 46.15 4.44 8.56
C ARG A 159 46.23 2.94 8.82
N ALA A 160 46.67 2.15 7.85
CA ALA A 160 46.89 0.71 8.03
C ALA A 160 48.08 0.44 8.97
N LEU A 161 49.14 1.26 8.92
CA LEU A 161 50.23 1.21 9.89
C LEU A 161 49.76 1.62 11.30
N ALA A 162 49.04 2.74 11.40
CA ALA A 162 48.61 3.32 12.68
C ALA A 162 47.55 2.50 13.42
N ASN A 163 46.65 1.81 12.70
CA ASN A 163 45.62 0.95 13.29
C ASN A 163 46.06 -0.52 13.42
N ARG A 164 47.35 -0.85 13.27
CA ARG A 164 47.80 -2.22 13.56
C ARG A 164 47.58 -2.54 15.04
N PRO A 165 46.91 -3.65 15.37
CA PRO A 165 46.73 -4.04 16.76
C PRO A 165 48.09 -4.33 17.41
N LEU A 166 48.34 -3.76 18.60
CA LEU A 166 49.56 -3.91 19.40
C LEU A 166 49.98 -5.38 19.61
N ARG A 167 49.02 -6.31 19.56
CA ARG A 167 49.23 -7.77 19.66
C ARG A 167 49.98 -8.40 18.47
N LYS A 168 50.42 -7.62 17.47
CA LYS A 168 51.27 -8.07 16.36
C LYS A 168 52.63 -7.36 16.29
N LEU A 169 52.98 -6.61 17.34
CA LEU A 169 54.27 -5.93 17.49
C LEU A 169 55.20 -6.64 18.50
N THR A 170 54.77 -7.80 19.01
CA THR A 170 55.57 -8.81 19.72
C THR A 170 55.48 -10.10 18.93
#